data_AF-A0A9E5WU42-F1
#
_entry.id   AF-A0A9E5WU42-F1
#
_cell.length_a   1.000
_cell.length_b   1.000
_cell.length_c   1.000
_cell.angle_alpha   90.00
_cell.angle_beta   90.00
_cell.angle_gamma   90.00
#
_symmetry.space_group_name_H-M   'P 1'
#
loop_
_entity.id
_entity.type
_entity.pdbx_description
1 polymer ?
#
loop_
_entity_poly.entity_id
_entity_poly.type
_entity_poly.pdbx_seq_one_letter_code
_entity_poly.pdbx_strand_id
1 'polypeptide(L)'
;VMAHVGLRPQSVHKLGGMKVQRDADRLLADAKAAEEAGAFAIVLELIPRDVAKTITAELKIPTIGIGAGPECDGQVLVGYDLLGLTEGFHPKFLKRYADLRSAAITAVERYASEVREGLFPDEAHSHK
;
A
#
# COMPACT_ATOMS: atom_id res chain seq x y z
N VAL A 1 3.01 -10.23 -17.59
CA VAL A 1 2.59 -10.49 -16.20
C VAL A 1 3.42 -9.63 -15.26
N MET A 2 2.84 -9.04 -14.22
CA MET A 2 3.61 -8.47 -13.10
C MET A 2 3.61 -9.50 -11.97
N ALA A 3 4.78 -10.01 -11.61
CA ALA A 3 4.90 -11.01 -10.54
C ALA A 3 4.91 -10.35 -9.15
N HIS A 4 4.80 -11.16 -8.11
CA HIS A 4 4.82 -10.71 -6.72
C HIS A 4 5.62 -11.70 -5.86
N VAL A 5 6.74 -11.23 -5.31
CA VAL A 5 7.66 -11.98 -4.45
C VAL A 5 7.74 -11.34 -3.06
N GLY A 6 8.00 -12.15 -2.03
CA GLY A 6 7.95 -11.70 -0.63
C GLY A 6 6.65 -12.09 0.05
N LEU A 7 6.14 -11.21 0.91
CA LEU A 7 4.86 -11.42 1.57
C LEU A 7 3.76 -11.33 0.50
N ARG A 8 3.09 -12.45 0.23
CA ARG A 8 1.89 -12.47 -0.62
C ARG A 8 0.68 -12.53 0.30
N PRO A 9 -0.13 -11.46 0.43
CA PRO A 9 -1.25 -11.43 1.38
C PRO A 9 -2.23 -12.61 1.23
N GLN A 10 -2.40 -13.13 0.02
CA GLN A 10 -3.24 -14.31 -0.24
C GLN A 10 -2.75 -15.59 0.48
N SER A 11 -1.48 -15.63 0.88
CA SER A 11 -0.86 -16.74 1.62
C SER A 11 -0.70 -16.45 3.11
N VAL A 12 -1.38 -15.44 3.66
CA VAL A 12 -1.19 -14.97 5.04
C VAL A 12 -1.30 -16.09 6.08
N HIS A 13 -2.23 -17.03 5.92
CA HIS A 13 -2.37 -18.15 6.86
C HIS A 13 -1.20 -19.14 6.77
N LYS A 14 -0.70 -19.43 5.56
CA LYS A 14 0.47 -20.28 5.34
C LYS A 14 1.75 -19.64 5.87
N LEU A 15 1.82 -18.31 5.81
CA LEU A 15 2.97 -17.51 6.29
C LEU A 15 2.88 -17.17 7.79
N GLY A 16 1.77 -17.53 8.45
CA GLY A 16 1.56 -17.27 9.87
C GLY A 16 1.43 -15.77 10.20
N GLY A 17 0.80 -15.00 9.30
CA GLY A 17 0.56 -13.56 9.43
C GLY A 17 1.36 -12.68 8.46
N MET A 18 1.18 -11.37 8.57
CA MET A 18 1.96 -10.37 7.83
C MET A 18 3.36 -10.24 8.45
N LYS A 19 4.28 -11.11 8.03
CA LYS A 19 5.65 -11.17 8.54
C LYS A 19 6.65 -10.79 7.45
N VAL A 20 7.74 -10.16 7.87
CA VAL A 20 8.88 -9.86 6.99
C VAL A 20 9.47 -11.18 6.47
N GLN A 21 9.62 -11.31 5.15
CA GLN A 21 10.24 -12.49 4.53
C GLN A 21 11.75 -12.27 4.44
N ARG A 22 12.55 -13.19 5.01
CA ARG A 22 14.00 -12.97 5.23
C ARG A 22 14.92 -13.94 4.50
N ASP A 23 14.36 -14.98 3.88
CA ASP A 23 15.14 -15.99 3.15
C ASP A 23 15.61 -15.41 1.81
N ALA A 24 16.78 -14.78 1.81
CA ALA A 24 17.30 -14.02 0.68
C ALA A 24 17.52 -14.89 -0.57
N ASP A 25 18.08 -16.09 -0.39
CA ASP A 25 18.37 -17.02 -1.49
C ASP A 25 17.07 -17.45 -2.18
N ARG A 26 16.06 -17.80 -1.37
CA ARG A 26 14.74 -18.16 -1.90
C ARG A 26 14.07 -16.98 -2.61
N LEU A 27 14.11 -15.78 -2.03
CA LEU A 27 13.48 -14.59 -2.62
C LEU A 27 14.12 -14.23 -3.97
N LEU A 28 15.45 -14.30 -4.06
CA LEU A 28 16.16 -14.08 -5.32
C LEU A 28 15.83 -15.15 -6.36
N ALA A 29 15.78 -16.43 -5.95
CA ALA A 29 15.42 -17.53 -6.83
C ALA A 29 13.98 -17.39 -7.36
N ASP A 30 13.01 -17.08 -6.49
CA ASP A 30 11.61 -16.84 -6.87
C ASP A 30 11.50 -15.67 -7.87
N ALA A 31 12.27 -14.60 -7.65
CA ALA A 31 12.27 -13.43 -8.54
C ALA A 31 12.90 -13.71 -9.91
N LYS A 32 14.04 -14.40 -9.96
CA LYS A 32 14.68 -14.83 -11.22
C LYS A 32 13.80 -15.79 -12.01
N ALA A 33 13.18 -16.77 -11.33
CA ALA A 33 12.26 -17.69 -11.97
C ALA A 33 11.05 -16.97 -12.59
N ALA A 34 10.53 -15.93 -11.92
CA ALA A 34 9.44 -15.12 -12.47
C ALA A 34 9.87 -14.30 -13.70
N GLU A 35 11.08 -13.72 -13.68
CA GLU A 35 11.67 -13.05 -14.85
C GLU A 35 11.87 -14.02 -16.02
N GLU A 36 12.48 -15.18 -15.78
CA GLU A 36 12.70 -16.23 -16.79
C GLU A 36 11.39 -16.73 -17.41
N ALA A 37 10.31 -16.79 -16.63
CA ALA A 37 8.96 -17.12 -17.10
C ALA A 37 8.29 -16.00 -17.91
N GLY A 38 8.92 -14.84 -18.07
CA GLY A 38 8.43 -13.71 -18.88
C GLY A 38 7.62 -12.67 -18.10
N ALA A 39 7.82 -12.54 -16.79
CA ALA A 39 7.30 -11.37 -16.07
C ALA A 39 7.92 -10.08 -16.65
N PHE A 40 7.12 -9.00 -16.74
CA PHE A 40 7.62 -7.70 -17.21
C PHE A 40 8.03 -6.78 -16.06
N ALA A 41 7.64 -7.09 -14.83
CA ALA A 41 7.99 -6.38 -13.60
C ALA A 41 7.68 -7.27 -12.39
N ILE A 42 8.22 -6.93 -11.21
CA ILE A 42 8.02 -7.68 -9.97
C ILE A 42 7.71 -6.73 -8.80
N VAL A 43 6.62 -6.99 -8.07
CA VAL A 43 6.38 -6.39 -6.76
C VAL A 43 7.20 -7.14 -5.70
N LEU A 44 7.96 -6.39 -4.90
CA LEU A 44 8.68 -6.88 -3.73
C LEU A 44 7.99 -6.36 -2.47
N GLU A 45 7.33 -7.26 -1.72
CA GLU A 45 6.54 -6.88 -0.54
C GLU A 45 7.16 -7.41 0.76
N LEU A 46 7.35 -6.49 1.71
CA LEU A 46 7.74 -6.76 3.10
C LEU A 46 8.99 -7.64 3.23
N ILE A 47 10.06 -7.26 2.52
CA ILE A 47 11.37 -7.91 2.56
C ILE A 47 12.45 -6.94 3.09
N PRO A 48 13.59 -7.43 3.63
CA PRO A 48 14.70 -6.58 4.02
C PRO A 48 15.21 -5.71 2.87
N ARG A 49 15.61 -4.48 3.20
CA ARG A 49 16.09 -3.46 2.26
C ARG A 49 17.30 -3.93 1.44
N ASP A 50 18.25 -4.57 2.10
CA ASP A 50 19.45 -5.14 1.48
C ASP A 50 19.11 -6.26 0.50
N VAL A 51 18.14 -7.11 0.83
CA VAL A 51 17.64 -8.16 -0.09
C VAL A 51 16.95 -7.54 -1.30
N ALA A 52 16.08 -6.55 -1.10
CA ALA A 52 15.41 -5.86 -2.21
C ALA A 52 16.39 -5.15 -3.15
N LYS A 53 17.42 -4.52 -2.58
CA LYS A 53 18.52 -3.90 -3.33
C LYS A 53 19.24 -4.93 -4.20
N THR A 54 19.60 -6.09 -3.64
CA THR A 54 20.27 -7.16 -4.39
C THR A 54 19.38 -7.68 -5.51
N ILE A 55 18.11 -7.97 -5.24
CA ILE A 55 17.17 -8.43 -6.27
C ILE A 55 17.05 -7.40 -7.41
N THR A 56 16.88 -6.12 -7.06
CA THR A 56 16.74 -5.06 -8.07
C THR A 56 18.00 -4.91 -8.93
N ALA A 57 19.19 -5.08 -8.35
CA ALA A 57 20.44 -5.02 -9.10
C ALA A 57 20.68 -6.23 -10.02
N GLU A 58 20.08 -7.39 -9.71
CA GLU A 58 20.27 -8.65 -10.44
C GLU A 58 19.28 -8.85 -11.60
N LEU A 59 18.08 -8.27 -11.50
CA LEU A 59 17.04 -8.40 -12.51
C LEU A 59 17.21 -7.38 -13.65
N LYS A 60 16.72 -7.72 -14.83
CA LYS A 60 16.65 -6.84 -16.01
C LYS A 60 15.30 -6.13 -16.13
N ILE A 61 14.27 -6.63 -15.44
CA ILE A 61 12.93 -6.05 -15.38
C ILE A 61 12.74 -5.17 -14.14
N PRO A 62 11.85 -4.16 -14.18
CA PRO A 62 11.64 -3.26 -13.05
C PRO A 62 11.11 -3.95 -11.78
N THR A 63 11.59 -3.52 -10.63
CA THR A 63 11.05 -3.90 -9.32
C THR A 63 10.21 -2.77 -8.70
N ILE A 64 9.10 -3.13 -8.05
CA ILE A 64 8.18 -2.20 -7.38
C ILE A 64 8.11 -2.56 -5.90
N GLY A 65 8.58 -1.68 -5.03
CA GLY A 65 8.67 -1.92 -3.59
C GLY A 65 7.41 -1.53 -2.82
N ILE A 66 7.02 -2.35 -1.84
CA ILE A 66 6.12 -1.97 -0.74
C ILE A 66 6.67 -2.55 0.57
N GLY A 67 7.22 -1.70 1.42
CA GLY A 67 7.98 -2.14 2.58
C GLY A 67 9.27 -2.90 2.24
N ALA A 68 9.85 -2.64 1.06
CA ALA A 68 11.09 -3.22 0.57
C ALA A 68 12.27 -2.23 0.52
N GLY A 69 12.05 -0.96 0.91
CA GLY A 69 13.06 0.09 0.87
C GLY A 69 13.12 0.84 -0.48
N PRO A 70 13.91 1.92 -0.53
CA PRO A 70 13.95 2.84 -1.68
C PRO A 70 14.75 2.32 -2.88
N GLU A 71 15.47 1.20 -2.75
CA GLU A 71 16.32 0.67 -3.83
C GLU A 71 15.56 -0.07 -4.94
N CYS A 72 14.25 -0.27 -4.81
CA CYS A 72 13.41 -0.72 -5.92
C CYS A 72 13.24 0.41 -6.95
N ASP A 73 13.03 0.07 -8.22
CA ASP A 73 12.88 1.05 -9.31
C ASP A 73 11.62 1.92 -9.18
N GLY A 74 10.59 1.37 -8.54
CA GLY A 74 9.36 2.06 -8.22
C GLY A 74 8.83 1.70 -6.83
N GLN A 75 7.76 2.37 -6.42
CA GLN A 75 7.13 2.16 -5.12
C GLN A 75 5.62 2.08 -5.28
N VAL A 76 4.96 1.29 -4.42
CA VAL A 76 3.52 1.19 -4.35
C VAL A 76 3.04 1.28 -2.91
N LEU A 77 1.90 1.95 -2.71
CA LEU A 77 1.15 1.97 -1.46
C LEU A 77 -0.33 1.84 -1.80
N VAL A 78 -1.10 1.30 -0.86
CA VAL A 78 -2.57 1.29 -0.96
C VAL A 78 -3.08 2.72 -0.79
N GLY A 79 -3.90 3.19 -1.73
CA GLY A 79 -4.37 4.59 -1.76
C GLY A 79 -5.08 5.03 -0.48
N TYR A 80 -5.96 4.19 0.07
CA TYR A 80 -6.68 4.48 1.31
C TYR A 80 -5.75 4.62 2.52
N ASP A 81 -4.73 3.76 2.61
CA ASP A 81 -3.73 3.81 3.67
C ASP A 81 -2.88 5.08 3.57
N LEU A 82 -2.43 5.40 2.35
CA LEU A 82 -1.67 6.61 2.03
C LEU A 82 -2.46 7.88 2.38
N LEU A 83 -3.77 7.89 2.10
CA LEU A 83 -4.67 9.03 2.34
C LEU A 83 -5.25 9.07 3.77
N GLY A 84 -4.88 8.12 4.63
CA GLY A 84 -5.33 8.08 6.02
C GLY A 84 -6.81 7.76 6.19
N LEU A 85 -7.41 7.02 5.25
CA LEU A 85 -8.81 6.58 5.32
C LEU A 85 -8.98 5.26 6.11
N THR A 86 -7.94 4.44 6.15
CA THR A 86 -7.95 3.15 6.87
C THR A 86 -7.65 3.35 8.35
N GLU A 87 -8.56 2.88 9.21
CA GLU A 87 -8.39 2.89 10.66
C GLU A 87 -7.62 1.67 11.16
N GLY A 88 -6.84 1.82 12.24
CA GLY A 88 -6.13 0.71 12.90
C GLY A 88 -4.91 0.17 12.15
N PHE A 89 -4.80 0.35 10.83
CA PHE A 89 -3.68 -0.13 10.03
C PHE A 89 -2.50 0.87 10.04
N HIS A 90 -1.42 0.50 10.71
CA HIS A 90 -0.22 1.34 10.90
C HIS A 90 1.07 0.52 10.73
N PRO A 91 1.31 -0.13 9.58
CA PRO A 91 2.54 -0.88 9.39
C PRO A 91 3.73 0.08 9.33
N LYS A 92 4.91 -0.38 9.76
CA LYS A 92 6.14 0.44 9.80
C LYS A 92 6.51 1.09 8.45
N PHE A 93 6.16 0.46 7.33
CA PHE A 93 6.50 0.95 6.00
C PHE A 93 5.55 2.03 5.47
N LEU A 94 4.39 2.24 6.10
CA LEU A 94 3.39 3.18 5.62
C LEU A 94 3.71 4.59 6.10
N LYS A 95 3.81 5.52 5.15
CA LYS A 95 3.71 6.95 5.41
C LYS A 95 2.32 7.43 4.99
N ARG A 96 1.59 8.05 5.91
CA ARG A 96 0.37 8.79 5.59
C ARG A 96 0.73 10.15 5.03
N TYR A 97 0.09 10.53 3.93
CA TYR A 97 0.24 11.82 3.27
C TYR A 97 -0.95 12.75 3.52
N ALA A 98 -2.08 12.20 3.97
CA ALA A 98 -3.25 12.95 4.42
C ALA A 98 -3.95 12.22 5.58
N ASP A 99 -4.83 12.94 6.28
CA ASP A 99 -5.79 12.39 7.23
C ASP A 99 -7.20 12.71 6.75
N LEU A 100 -7.61 12.06 5.67
CA LEU A 100 -8.92 12.29 5.08
C LEU A 100 -10.04 11.72 5.96
N ARG A 101 -9.76 10.74 6.83
CA ARG A 101 -10.76 10.20 7.76
C ARG A 101 -11.22 11.28 8.74
N SER A 102 -10.30 11.97 9.40
CA SER A 102 -10.66 13.04 10.34
C SER A 102 -11.40 14.17 9.63
N ALA A 103 -10.93 14.58 8.45
CA ALA A 103 -11.60 15.60 7.65
C ALA A 103 -13.04 15.20 7.25
N ALA A 104 -13.24 13.94 6.84
CA ALA A 104 -14.56 13.41 6.51
C ALA A 104 -15.49 13.37 7.72
N ILE A 105 -15.00 12.92 8.88
CA ILE A 105 -15.79 12.90 10.13
C ILE A 105 -16.25 14.30 10.49
N THR A 106 -15.33 15.28 10.53
CA THR A 106 -15.68 16.67 10.84
C THR A 106 -16.69 17.25 9.84
N ALA A 107 -16.54 16.95 8.55
CA ALA A 107 -17.48 17.41 7.53
C ALA A 107 -18.90 16.83 7.72
N VAL A 108 -18.99 15.54 8.02
CA VAL A 108 -20.28 14.85 8.25
C VAL A 108 -20.92 15.31 9.55
N GLU A 109 -20.15 15.52 10.62
CA GLU A 109 -20.65 16.05 11.89
C GLU A 109 -21.22 17.46 11.73
N ARG A 110 -20.51 18.34 11.01
CA ARG A 110 -20.99 19.70 10.72
C ARG A 110 -22.28 19.66 9.91
N TYR A 111 -22.30 18.89 8.82
CA TYR A 111 -23.51 18.71 8.01
C TYR A 111 -24.70 18.23 8.87
N ALA A 112 -24.48 17.24 9.73
CA ALA A 112 -25.51 16.71 10.59
C ALA A 112 -26.01 17.71 11.66
N SER A 113 -25.14 18.59 12.17
CA SER A 113 -25.53 19.70 13.06
C SER A 113 -26.35 20.74 12.30
N GLU A 114 -25.88 21.20 11.13
CA GLU A 114 -26.58 22.19 10.31
C GLU A 114 -27.98 21.71 9.90
N VAL A 115 -28.15 20.42 9.58
CA VAL A 115 -29.49 19.83 9.28
C VAL A 115 -30.39 19.83 10.53
N ARG A 116 -29.87 19.42 11.70
CA ARG A 116 -30.66 19.36 12.94
C ARG A 116 -31.07 20.74 13.44
N GLU A 117 -30.24 21.74 13.20
CA GLU A 117 -30.48 23.13 13.57
C GLU A 117 -31.31 23.88 12.52
N GLY A 118 -31.60 23.27 11.38
CA GLY A 118 -32.34 23.90 10.28
C GLY A 118 -31.54 24.98 9.55
N LEU A 119 -30.21 24.96 9.65
CA LEU A 119 -29.30 25.85 8.93
C LEU A 119 -29.07 25.38 7.49
N PHE A 120 -29.18 24.08 7.23
CA PHE A 120 -29.11 23.50 5.90
C PHE A 120 -30.39 22.70 5.58
N PRO A 121 -30.96 22.83 4.36
CA PRO A 121 -30.60 23.80 3.32
C PRO A 121 -31.06 25.22 3.68
N ASP A 122 -30.28 26.22 3.27
CA ASP A 122 -30.64 27.64 3.36
C ASP A 122 -31.31 28.12 2.05
N GLU A 123 -31.54 29.43 1.92
CA GLU A 123 -32.09 30.03 0.70
C GLU A 123 -31.19 29.86 -0.53
N ALA A 124 -29.85 29.89 -0.37
CA ALA A 124 -28.92 29.73 -1.47
C ALA A 124 -28.92 28.30 -2.02
N HIS A 125 -29.27 27.34 -1.17
CA HIS A 125 -29.36 25.91 -1.50
C HIS A 125 -30.80 25.42 -1.73
N SER A 126 -31.77 26.33 -1.94
CA SER A 126 -33.18 26.01 -2.18
C SER A 126 -33.74 26.72 -3.42
N HIS A 127 -34.62 26.04 -4.18
CA HIS A 127 -35.34 26.65 -5.31
C HIS A 127 -36.69 27.23 -4.85
N LYS A 128 -37.13 28.30 -5.52
CA LYS A 128 -38.45 28.93 -5.30
C LYS A 128 -39.58 28.11 -5.91
#